data_AF-A0A834CEB3-F1
#
_entry.id   AF-A0A834CEB3-F1
#
_cell.length_a   1.000
_cell.length_b   1.000
_cell.length_c   1.000
_cell.angle_alpha   90.00
_cell.angle_beta   90.00
_cell.angle_gamma   90.00
#
_symmetry.space_group_name_H-M   'P 1'
#
loop_
_entity.id
_entity.type
_entity.pdbx_description
1 polymer ?
#
loop_
_entity_poly.entity_id
_entity_poly.type
_entity_poly.pdbx_seq_one_letter_code
_entity_poly.pdbx_strand_id
1 'polypeptide(L)'
;MCDLWKSKHDSMSCFNFQLLTDFFTFLKKLHFTFTDLFAFGQPFQNLQNGPVLQTYGDIMKVQTSGASEKTAKQDNLPFTGVRASHRMAQTDEGRMRNYKDIIMQVGSEFHVDPAIIAGIISRESRAGNALDDGWGDWNPERNAYNAFGLMQVDVNPKGGNHDPQGKWNDVHHLRQGTGILVHFINQISQKPAFQSCTKEQKLKGGIAAYNMGDGNVHSYDKVDENTTGGDYSNDVTARAHWYKQHFFN
;
A
#
# COMPACT_ATOMS: atom_id res chain seq x y z
N MET A 1 11.05 6.84 -64.17
CA MET A 1 9.96 7.84 -64.21
C MET A 1 9.21 7.75 -62.90
N CYS A 2 9.36 8.79 -62.08
CA CYS A 2 8.57 9.27 -60.93
C CYS A 2 8.24 8.26 -59.81
N ASP A 3 8.92 8.25 -58.65
CA ASP A 3 8.99 9.22 -57.53
C ASP A 3 7.79 9.25 -56.56
N LEU A 4 8.17 9.20 -55.26
CA LEU A 4 7.47 9.57 -54.01
C LEU A 4 6.50 8.52 -53.45
N TRP A 5 6.74 7.92 -52.28
CA TRP A 5 6.74 8.60 -50.97
C TRP A 5 7.74 8.00 -49.96
N LYS A 6 8.38 8.91 -49.22
CA LYS A 6 9.32 8.68 -48.11
C LYS A 6 8.59 8.42 -46.77
N SER A 7 9.24 7.60 -45.95
CA SER A 7 9.47 7.80 -44.50
C SER A 7 8.30 7.65 -43.51
N LYS A 8 8.36 6.57 -42.73
CA LYS A 8 8.40 6.50 -41.25
C LYS A 8 7.81 5.15 -40.83
N HIS A 9 8.62 4.26 -40.26
CA HIS A 9 8.23 3.27 -39.25
C HIS A 9 9.43 2.36 -38.95
N ASP A 10 10.42 2.90 -38.25
CA ASP A 10 11.49 2.11 -37.64
C ASP A 10 11.94 2.79 -36.35
N SER A 11 11.15 2.60 -35.29
CA SER A 11 11.57 2.77 -33.88
C SER A 11 10.42 2.47 -32.92
N MET A 12 9.87 1.26 -32.92
CA MET A 12 8.93 0.81 -31.87
C MET A 12 8.85 -0.72 -31.82
N SER A 13 9.99 -1.41 -31.75
CA SER A 13 10.06 -2.85 -31.52
C SER A 13 11.18 -3.17 -30.54
N CYS A 14 10.92 -2.91 -29.26
CA CYS A 14 11.54 -3.58 -28.10
C CYS A 14 11.02 -2.96 -26.80
N PHE A 15 9.69 -2.82 -26.66
CA PHE A 15 9.10 -2.60 -25.34
C PHE A 15 8.84 -3.97 -24.69
N ASN A 16 9.94 -4.51 -24.15
CA ASN A 16 10.01 -5.34 -22.96
C ASN A 16 9.06 -6.55 -22.83
N PHE A 17 9.31 -7.59 -23.65
CA PHE A 17 8.71 -8.92 -23.48
C PHE A 17 9.02 -9.52 -22.09
N GLN A 18 10.16 -9.15 -21.49
CA GLN A 18 10.61 -9.64 -20.18
C GLN A 18 9.73 -9.13 -19.03
N LEU A 19 9.35 -7.85 -19.03
CA LEU A 19 8.47 -7.25 -18.01
C LEU A 19 7.09 -7.91 -17.96
N LEU A 20 6.53 -8.29 -19.12
CA LEU A 20 5.26 -9.01 -19.17
C LEU A 20 5.40 -10.41 -18.58
N THR A 21 6.44 -11.16 -18.94
CA THR A 21 6.67 -12.50 -18.36
C THR A 21 6.86 -12.47 -16.86
N ASP A 22 7.56 -11.48 -16.33
CA ASP A 22 7.80 -11.34 -14.88
C ASP A 22 6.51 -11.00 -14.14
N PHE A 23 5.67 -10.13 -14.71
CA PHE A 23 4.33 -9.80 -14.19
C PHE A 23 3.38 -11.01 -14.20
N PHE A 24 3.35 -11.79 -15.28
CA PHE A 24 2.54 -13.01 -15.35
C PHE A 24 3.03 -14.10 -14.39
N THR A 25 4.34 -14.18 -14.16
CA THR A 25 4.93 -15.14 -13.21
C THR A 25 4.63 -14.74 -11.76
N PHE A 26 4.62 -13.43 -11.47
CA PHE A 26 4.20 -12.85 -10.19
C PHE A 26 2.72 -13.15 -9.87
N LEU A 27 1.81 -12.95 -10.83
CA LEU A 27 0.38 -13.23 -10.64
C LEU A 27 0.07 -14.72 -10.42
N LYS A 28 0.82 -15.61 -11.08
CA LYS A 28 0.68 -17.06 -10.88
C LYS A 28 1.13 -17.52 -9.49
N LYS A 29 2.15 -16.89 -8.89
CA LYS A 29 2.59 -17.18 -7.51
C LYS A 29 1.55 -16.77 -6.45
N LEU A 30 0.60 -15.90 -6.80
CA LEU A 30 -0.48 -15.42 -5.93
C LEU A 30 -1.83 -16.13 -6.14
N HIS A 31 -1.88 -17.23 -6.91
CA HIS A 31 -3.10 -17.99 -7.25
C HIS A 31 -4.22 -17.18 -7.92
N PHE A 32 -3.91 -16.17 -8.74
CA PHE A 32 -4.91 -15.50 -9.59
C PHE A 32 -5.33 -16.39 -10.77
N THR A 33 -6.61 -16.34 -11.16
CA THR A 33 -7.18 -17.17 -12.23
C THR A 33 -7.28 -16.40 -13.55
N PHE A 34 -7.35 -17.12 -14.67
CA PHE A 34 -7.31 -16.53 -16.02
C PHE A 34 -8.46 -15.54 -16.30
N THR A 35 -9.53 -15.55 -15.50
CA THR A 35 -10.64 -14.59 -15.57
C THR A 35 -10.28 -13.19 -15.06
N ASP A 36 -9.25 -13.06 -14.23
CA ASP A 36 -8.79 -11.78 -13.67
C ASP A 36 -7.94 -10.96 -14.67
N LEU A 37 -7.56 -11.56 -15.80
CA LEU A 37 -6.66 -10.98 -16.81
C LEU A 37 -7.33 -10.01 -17.79
N PHE A 38 -8.65 -10.07 -17.95
CA PHE A 38 -9.36 -9.21 -18.92
C PHE A 38 -9.52 -7.76 -18.45
N ALA A 39 -9.20 -7.45 -17.19
CA ALA A 39 -9.29 -6.09 -16.65
C ALA A 39 -8.06 -5.20 -17.01
N PHE A 40 -6.92 -5.79 -17.41
CA PHE A 40 -5.63 -5.09 -17.48
C PHE A 40 -5.18 -4.68 -18.90
N GLY A 41 -6.01 -4.91 -19.92
CA GLY A 41 -5.61 -4.78 -21.33
C GLY A 41 -6.08 -3.53 -22.08
N GLN A 42 -6.36 -2.41 -21.42
CA GLN A 42 -6.75 -1.18 -22.13
C GLN A 42 -5.57 -0.19 -22.24
N PRO A 43 -5.31 0.38 -23.44
CA PRO A 43 -4.21 1.29 -23.66
C PRO A 43 -4.40 2.61 -22.91
N PHE A 44 -3.32 3.09 -22.30
CA PHE A 44 -3.22 4.37 -21.58
C PHE A 44 -3.66 5.54 -22.46
N GLN A 45 -4.80 6.13 -22.14
CA GLN A 45 -5.11 7.50 -22.50
C GLN A 45 -5.00 8.37 -21.24
N ASN A 46 -4.30 9.50 -21.39
CA ASN A 46 -4.12 10.58 -20.41
C ASN A 46 -5.20 10.66 -19.31
N LEU A 47 -4.93 10.07 -18.15
CA LEU A 47 -5.70 10.28 -16.94
C LEU A 47 -4.98 11.31 -16.07
N GLN A 48 -5.05 12.57 -16.49
CA GLN A 48 -4.62 13.68 -15.63
C GLN A 48 -5.73 14.24 -14.74
N ASN A 49 -7.01 13.86 -14.84
CA ASN A 49 -8.07 14.41 -13.97
C ASN A 49 -9.35 13.53 -13.85
N GLY A 50 -9.22 12.21 -13.82
CA GLY A 50 -10.37 11.30 -13.61
C GLY A 50 -10.47 10.83 -12.15
N PRO A 51 -11.67 10.63 -11.57
CA PRO A 51 -11.79 10.01 -10.25
C PRO A 51 -11.23 8.59 -10.35
N VAL A 52 -10.18 8.30 -9.58
CA VAL A 52 -9.69 6.93 -9.38
C VAL A 52 -10.90 6.10 -8.96
N LEU A 53 -11.26 5.09 -9.76
CA LEU A 53 -12.33 4.16 -9.41
C LEU A 53 -11.87 3.44 -8.13
N GLN A 54 -12.37 3.85 -6.97
CA GLN A 54 -11.97 3.28 -5.68
C GLN A 54 -12.64 1.91 -5.52
N THR A 55 -12.05 0.88 -6.13
CA THR A 55 -12.56 -0.50 -6.15
C THR A 55 -12.83 -1.02 -4.73
N TYR A 56 -11.93 -0.67 -3.80
CA TYR A 56 -11.90 -1.21 -2.44
C TYR A 56 -12.65 -0.37 -1.39
N GLY A 57 -13.23 0.78 -1.76
CA GLY A 57 -13.94 1.68 -0.85
C GLY A 57 -13.28 3.05 -0.74
N ASP A 58 -14.04 4.05 -0.28
CA ASP A 58 -13.58 5.43 -0.16
C ASP A 58 -12.92 5.66 1.21
N ILE A 59 -11.60 5.91 1.23
CA ILE A 59 -10.86 6.09 2.48
C ILE A 59 -11.45 7.21 3.35
N MET A 60 -12.01 8.27 2.75
CA MET A 60 -12.59 9.40 3.48
C MET A 60 -13.89 9.05 4.22
N LYS A 61 -14.51 7.91 3.89
CA LYS A 61 -15.71 7.39 4.56
C LYS A 61 -15.40 6.33 5.61
N VAL A 62 -14.15 5.89 5.70
CA VAL A 62 -13.72 4.92 6.72
C VAL A 62 -13.66 5.61 8.08
N GLN A 63 -14.43 5.09 9.05
CA GLN A 63 -14.39 5.59 10.43
C GLN A 63 -13.07 5.22 11.13
N THR A 64 -12.54 6.14 11.92
CA THR A 64 -11.29 5.93 12.65
C THR A 64 -11.26 6.68 13.99
N SER A 65 -10.66 6.04 15.01
CA SER A 65 -10.28 6.68 16.27
C SER A 65 -8.89 7.31 16.23
N GLY A 66 -8.08 7.03 15.20
CA GLY A 66 -6.67 7.43 15.09
C GLY A 66 -5.74 6.72 16.07
N ALA A 67 -4.58 7.32 16.33
CA ALA A 67 -3.50 6.72 17.10
C ALA A 67 -3.83 6.52 18.59
N SER A 68 -3.43 5.38 19.14
CA SER A 68 -3.37 5.14 20.58
C SER A 68 -2.33 6.02 21.27
N GLU A 69 -2.36 6.01 22.60
CA GLU A 69 -1.31 6.63 23.41
C GLU A 69 0.08 6.03 23.14
N LYS A 70 0.16 4.70 22.94
CA LYS A 70 1.43 4.01 22.68
C LYS A 70 2.08 4.54 21.40
N THR A 71 1.30 4.68 20.33
CA THR A 71 1.80 5.19 19.05
C THR A 71 2.11 6.68 19.13
N ALA A 72 1.23 7.49 19.73
CA ALA A 72 1.46 8.94 19.88
C ALA A 72 2.73 9.28 20.66
N LYS A 73 3.09 8.46 21.66
CA LYS A 73 4.33 8.62 22.44
C LYS A 73 5.61 8.45 21.62
N GLN A 74 5.57 7.75 20.49
CA GLN A 74 6.75 7.62 19.60
C GLN A 74 7.22 8.99 19.06
N ASP A 75 6.28 9.94 18.91
CA ASP A 75 6.56 11.32 18.50
C ASP A 75 6.50 12.30 19.69
N ASN A 76 6.52 11.81 20.93
CA ASN A 76 6.38 12.60 22.17
C ASN A 76 5.13 13.51 22.17
N LEU A 77 4.03 13.07 21.55
CA LEU A 77 2.82 13.88 21.46
C LEU A 77 2.02 13.82 22.77
N PRO A 78 1.54 14.97 23.31
CA PRO A 78 0.76 15.02 24.54
C PRO A 78 -0.74 14.74 24.32
N PHE A 79 -1.11 14.27 23.13
CA PHE A 79 -2.49 13.98 22.73
C PHE A 79 -2.53 12.72 21.87
N THR A 80 -3.70 12.08 21.80
CA THR A 80 -3.95 10.84 21.06
C THR A 80 -5.01 11.05 19.98
N GLY A 81 -5.43 9.95 19.37
CA GLY A 81 -6.50 9.85 18.40
C GLY A 81 -6.16 10.45 17.04
N VAL A 82 -7.20 10.83 16.29
CA VAL A 82 -7.08 11.38 14.92
C VAL A 82 -6.12 12.57 14.86
N ARG A 83 -6.13 13.44 15.88
CA ARG A 83 -5.22 14.61 15.95
C ARG A 83 -3.75 14.18 15.99
N ALA A 84 -3.43 13.12 16.73
CA ALA A 84 -2.07 12.59 16.80
C ALA A 84 -1.65 11.99 15.45
N SER A 85 -2.51 11.18 14.82
CA SER A 85 -2.27 10.63 13.48
C SER A 85 -2.00 11.70 12.44
N HIS A 86 -2.84 12.74 12.39
CA HIS A 86 -2.65 13.87 11.47
C HIS A 86 -1.32 14.58 11.72
N ARG A 87 -0.95 14.79 12.99
CA ARG A 87 0.33 15.42 13.33
C ARG A 87 1.53 14.58 12.88
N MET A 88 1.48 13.26 13.07
CA MET A 88 2.53 12.35 12.62
C MET A 88 2.64 12.31 11.09
N ALA A 89 1.52 12.27 10.37
CA ALA A 89 1.48 12.35 8.90
C ALA A 89 2.09 13.66 8.38
N GLN A 90 1.75 14.78 9.03
CA GLN A 90 2.33 16.10 8.73
C GLN A 90 3.84 16.13 8.96
N THR A 91 4.34 15.54 10.06
CA THR A 91 5.78 15.44 10.35
C THR A 91 6.52 14.68 9.23
N ASP A 92 5.87 13.68 8.64
CA ASP A 92 6.46 12.85 7.58
C ASP A 92 6.33 13.47 6.17
N GLU A 93 5.49 14.50 5.99
CA GLU A 93 5.13 15.07 4.68
C GLU A 93 6.35 15.46 3.84
N GLY A 94 7.34 16.14 4.45
CA GLY A 94 8.53 16.62 3.76
C GLY A 94 9.32 15.49 3.09
N ARG A 95 9.44 14.34 3.76
CA ARG A 95 10.08 13.13 3.21
C ARG A 95 9.17 12.42 2.22
N MET A 96 7.87 12.38 2.51
CA MET A 96 6.87 11.74 1.64
C MET A 96 6.85 12.34 0.24
N ARG A 97 7.17 13.64 0.08
CA ARG A 97 7.27 14.31 -1.24
C ARG A 97 8.18 13.58 -2.23
N ASN A 98 9.25 12.95 -1.76
CA ASN A 98 10.20 12.23 -2.62
C ASN A 98 9.57 11.01 -3.33
N TYR A 99 8.45 10.51 -2.80
CA TYR A 99 7.79 9.30 -3.28
C TYR A 99 6.42 9.57 -3.89
N LYS A 100 5.98 10.83 -3.97
CA LYS A 100 4.62 11.20 -4.38
C LYS A 100 4.23 10.59 -5.73
N ASP A 101 5.11 10.71 -6.73
CA ASP A 101 4.82 10.26 -8.10
C ASP A 101 4.71 8.73 -8.19
N ILE A 102 5.62 8.00 -7.54
CA ILE A 102 5.57 6.52 -7.53
C ILE A 102 4.38 6.00 -6.71
N ILE A 103 3.98 6.71 -5.64
CA ILE A 103 2.77 6.37 -4.87
C ILE A 103 1.52 6.57 -5.72
N MET A 104 1.43 7.69 -6.46
CA MET A 104 0.30 7.93 -7.37
C MET A 104 0.24 6.91 -8.49
N GLN A 105 1.40 6.58 -9.09
CA GLN A 105 1.50 5.55 -10.11
C GLN A 105 0.98 4.20 -9.60
N VAL A 106 1.50 3.70 -8.48
CA VAL A 106 1.11 2.40 -7.94
C VAL A 106 -0.34 2.40 -7.47
N GLY A 107 -0.82 3.48 -6.85
CA GLY A 107 -2.23 3.61 -6.48
C GLY A 107 -3.15 3.49 -7.69
N SER A 108 -2.80 4.11 -8.81
CA SER A 108 -3.54 3.96 -10.06
C SER A 108 -3.50 2.54 -10.62
N GLU A 109 -2.34 1.88 -10.60
CA GLU A 109 -2.15 0.51 -11.11
C GLU A 109 -2.97 -0.52 -10.33
N PHE A 110 -3.08 -0.34 -9.01
CA PHE A 110 -3.80 -1.26 -8.12
C PHE A 110 -5.22 -0.82 -7.77
N HIS A 111 -5.70 0.31 -8.31
CA HIS A 111 -7.00 0.91 -7.95
C HIS A 111 -7.18 1.15 -6.43
N VAL A 112 -6.08 1.54 -5.77
CA VAL A 112 -6.01 1.89 -4.35
C VAL A 112 -5.78 3.39 -4.24
N ASP A 113 -6.48 4.07 -3.32
CA ASP A 113 -6.25 5.50 -3.10
C ASP A 113 -4.78 5.74 -2.69
N PRO A 114 -4.01 6.59 -3.41
CA PRO A 114 -2.63 6.92 -3.07
C PRO A 114 -2.43 7.37 -1.61
N ALA A 115 -3.46 7.97 -1.01
CA ALA A 115 -3.44 8.38 0.38
C ALA A 115 -3.32 7.20 1.37
N ILE A 116 -3.86 6.03 1.03
CA ILE A 116 -3.73 4.81 1.84
C ILE A 116 -2.28 4.33 1.83
N ILE A 117 -1.66 4.28 0.64
CA ILE A 117 -0.25 3.89 0.49
C ILE A 117 0.66 4.84 1.28
N ALA A 118 0.45 6.15 1.18
CA ALA A 118 1.19 7.13 1.98
C ALA A 118 0.93 6.98 3.49
N GLY A 119 -0.31 6.68 3.90
CA GLY A 119 -0.66 6.40 5.29
C GLY A 119 0.12 5.21 5.86
N ILE A 120 0.22 4.11 5.10
CA ILE A 120 1.02 2.94 5.44
C ILE A 120 2.51 3.30 5.51
N ILE A 121 3.07 3.96 4.49
CA ILE A 121 4.49 4.35 4.49
C ILE A 121 4.84 5.23 5.70
N SER A 122 3.96 6.17 6.05
CA SER A 122 4.14 7.00 7.24
C SER A 122 4.12 6.17 8.52
N ARG A 123 3.19 5.22 8.65
CA ARG A 123 3.12 4.35 9.84
C ARG A 123 4.33 3.42 9.94
N GLU A 124 4.72 2.81 8.83
CA GLU A 124 5.72 1.73 8.79
C GLU A 124 7.15 2.24 8.92
N SER A 125 7.50 3.30 8.19
CA SER A 125 8.90 3.71 8.06
C SER A 125 9.15 5.18 8.34
N ARG A 126 8.10 5.95 8.69
CA ARG A 126 8.16 7.41 8.79
C ARG A 126 8.70 8.04 7.49
N ALA A 127 8.24 7.50 6.36
CA ALA A 127 8.77 7.77 5.01
C ALA A 127 10.29 7.56 4.90
N GLY A 128 10.76 6.40 5.40
CA GLY A 128 12.16 5.97 5.36
C GLY A 128 13.02 6.43 6.54
N ASN A 129 12.56 7.35 7.38
CA ASN A 129 13.37 7.92 8.47
C ASN A 129 13.61 6.97 9.65
N ALA A 130 12.84 5.89 9.75
CA ALA A 130 13.01 4.85 10.77
C ALA A 130 13.81 3.63 10.27
N LEU A 131 14.34 3.67 9.05
CA LEU A 131 15.01 2.53 8.42
C LEU A 131 16.54 2.65 8.50
N ASP A 132 17.21 1.50 8.54
CA ASP A 132 18.65 1.35 8.36
C ASP A 132 18.93 0.73 6.98
N ASP A 133 19.40 1.56 6.04
CA ASP A 133 19.58 1.21 4.62
C ASP A 133 18.40 0.43 3.99
N GLY A 134 17.18 0.87 4.32
CA GLY A 134 15.95 0.26 3.84
C GLY A 134 15.43 -0.91 4.67
N TRP A 135 16.16 -1.35 5.69
CA TRP A 135 15.74 -2.41 6.58
C TRP A 135 15.15 -1.87 7.88
N GLY A 136 14.21 -2.60 8.45
CA GLY A 136 13.62 -2.30 9.75
C GLY A 136 13.26 -3.56 10.52
N ASP A 137 12.80 -3.36 11.76
CA ASP A 137 12.48 -4.42 12.71
C ASP A 137 13.66 -5.40 12.92
N TRP A 138 14.77 -4.87 13.47
CA TRP A 138 15.94 -5.68 13.82
C TRP A 138 15.59 -6.72 14.89
N ASN A 139 15.85 -7.99 14.59
CA ASN A 139 15.66 -9.08 15.53
C ASN A 139 17.03 -9.63 16.02
N PRO A 140 17.39 -9.41 17.29
CA PRO A 140 18.67 -9.88 17.83
C PRO A 140 18.76 -11.41 17.95
N GLU A 141 17.64 -12.11 18.14
CA GLU A 141 17.63 -13.58 18.21
C GLU A 141 17.92 -14.21 16.84
N ARG A 142 17.47 -13.55 15.77
CA ARG A 142 17.77 -13.95 14.38
C ARG A 142 19.09 -13.40 13.88
N ASN A 143 19.63 -12.36 14.53
CA ASN A 143 20.70 -11.53 14.00
C ASN A 143 20.40 -11.06 12.56
N ALA A 144 19.16 -10.64 12.32
CA ALA A 144 18.67 -10.22 11.01
C ALA A 144 17.48 -9.25 11.14
N TYR A 145 17.25 -8.46 10.11
CA TYR A 145 16.05 -7.63 9.96
C TYR A 145 14.83 -8.48 9.53
N ASN A 146 13.65 -8.10 10.01
CA ASN A 146 12.39 -8.77 9.63
C ASN A 146 11.64 -8.03 8.52
N ALA A 147 11.91 -6.75 8.27
CA ALA A 147 11.12 -5.95 7.35
C ALA A 147 11.96 -5.14 6.37
N PHE A 148 11.46 -4.98 5.15
CA PHE A 148 12.15 -4.29 4.06
C PHE A 148 11.32 -3.15 3.45
N GLY A 149 11.97 -2.03 3.21
CA GLY A 149 11.52 -0.88 2.44
C GLY A 149 10.43 -0.01 3.06
N LEU A 150 9.97 0.99 2.30
CA LEU A 150 9.06 2.05 2.75
C LEU A 150 7.76 1.52 3.38
N MET A 151 7.20 0.45 2.81
CA MET A 151 6.01 -0.24 3.31
C MET A 151 6.31 -1.46 4.20
N GLN A 152 7.57 -1.67 4.61
CA GLN A 152 8.00 -2.73 5.55
C GLN A 152 7.44 -4.12 5.23
N VAL A 153 7.72 -4.61 4.01
CA VAL A 153 7.36 -5.98 3.61
C VAL A 153 8.08 -6.98 4.52
N ASP A 154 7.33 -7.89 5.14
CA ASP A 154 7.86 -8.88 6.08
C ASP A 154 8.62 -10.00 5.37
N VAL A 155 9.93 -10.03 5.59
CA VAL A 155 10.88 -11.01 5.05
C VAL A 155 11.20 -12.13 6.04
N ASN A 156 10.60 -12.11 7.24
CA ASN A 156 10.84 -13.13 8.25
C ASN A 156 10.30 -14.49 7.77
N PRO A 157 11.13 -15.54 7.72
CA PRO A 157 10.69 -16.88 7.30
C PRO A 157 9.63 -17.50 8.21
N LYS A 158 9.49 -17.00 9.44
CA LYS A 158 8.44 -17.40 10.40
C LYS A 158 7.24 -16.44 10.41
N GLY A 159 7.28 -15.38 9.60
CA GLY A 159 6.23 -14.38 9.42
C GLY A 159 5.72 -14.41 7.99
N GLY A 160 5.75 -13.26 7.31
CA GLY A 160 5.30 -13.09 5.92
C GLY A 160 6.13 -13.84 4.88
N ASN A 161 7.42 -14.11 5.17
CA ASN A 161 8.31 -14.89 4.32
C ASN A 161 8.33 -14.43 2.83
N HIS A 162 8.32 -13.12 2.61
CA HIS A 162 8.39 -12.55 1.27
C HIS A 162 9.83 -12.32 0.83
N ASP A 163 10.10 -12.55 -0.46
CA ASP A 163 11.34 -12.11 -1.10
C ASP A 163 11.22 -10.62 -1.49
N PRO A 164 12.09 -9.73 -0.97
CA PRO A 164 12.11 -8.31 -1.36
C PRO A 164 12.20 -8.09 -2.87
N GLN A 165 11.40 -7.15 -3.39
CA GLN A 165 11.42 -6.77 -4.80
C GLN A 165 11.91 -5.33 -4.97
N GLY A 166 12.89 -5.14 -5.86
CA GLY A 166 13.45 -3.83 -6.17
C GLY A 166 14.26 -3.20 -5.04
N LYS A 167 14.44 -1.88 -5.11
CA LYS A 167 15.05 -1.09 -4.04
C LYS A 167 14.02 -0.74 -2.98
N TRP A 168 14.48 -0.57 -1.74
CA TRP A 168 13.66 -0.29 -0.56
C TRP A 168 12.70 0.91 -0.70
N ASN A 169 12.97 1.82 -1.65
CA ASN A 169 12.23 3.05 -1.89
C ASN A 169 11.77 3.25 -3.34
N ASP A 170 11.76 2.20 -4.17
CA ASP A 170 11.36 2.33 -5.58
C ASP A 170 9.92 1.84 -5.85
N VAL A 171 9.51 1.99 -7.13
CA VAL A 171 8.19 1.59 -7.59
C VAL A 171 7.94 0.08 -7.47
N HIS A 172 8.96 -0.77 -7.60
CA HIS A 172 8.79 -2.22 -7.50
C HIS A 172 8.47 -2.63 -6.05
N HIS A 173 9.12 -1.99 -5.08
CA HIS A 173 8.81 -2.19 -3.67
C HIS A 173 7.38 -1.76 -3.33
N LEU A 174 6.95 -0.57 -3.80
CA LEU A 174 5.60 -0.10 -3.57
C LEU A 174 4.53 -0.98 -4.24
N ARG A 175 4.80 -1.51 -5.44
CA ARG A 175 3.93 -2.51 -6.08
C ARG A 175 3.81 -3.77 -5.25
N GLN A 176 4.92 -4.28 -4.70
CA GLN A 176 4.90 -5.46 -3.84
C GLN A 176 4.05 -5.22 -2.58
N GLY A 177 4.34 -4.16 -1.82
CA GLY A 177 3.58 -3.82 -0.63
C GLY A 177 2.09 -3.56 -0.90
N THR A 178 1.77 -2.84 -1.97
CA THR A 178 0.38 -2.56 -2.35
C THR A 178 -0.34 -3.85 -2.83
N GLY A 179 0.35 -4.75 -3.52
CA GLY A 179 -0.20 -6.06 -3.88
C GLY A 179 -0.55 -6.92 -2.65
N ILE A 180 0.29 -6.90 -1.62
CA ILE A 180 0.03 -7.57 -0.34
C ILE A 180 -1.19 -6.95 0.36
N LEU A 181 -1.30 -5.61 0.37
CA LEU A 181 -2.49 -4.92 0.89
C LEU A 181 -3.77 -5.35 0.16
N VAL A 182 -3.75 -5.36 -1.18
CA VAL A 182 -4.90 -5.78 -1.99
C VAL A 182 -5.26 -7.23 -1.70
N HIS A 183 -4.28 -8.12 -1.55
CA HIS A 183 -4.51 -9.50 -1.14
C HIS A 183 -5.28 -9.56 0.18
N PHE A 184 -4.85 -8.81 1.20
CA PHE A 184 -5.53 -8.81 2.50
C PHE A 184 -6.92 -8.17 2.46
N ILE A 185 -7.13 -7.09 1.72
CA ILE A 185 -8.48 -6.52 1.51
C ILE A 185 -9.41 -7.59 0.92
N ASN A 186 -8.93 -8.35 -0.05
CA ASN A 186 -9.70 -9.44 -0.65
C ASN A 186 -9.97 -10.57 0.36
N GLN A 187 -8.97 -11.03 1.12
CA GLN A 187 -9.17 -12.06 2.15
C GLN A 187 -10.22 -11.64 3.17
N ILE A 188 -10.11 -10.42 3.71
CA ILE A 188 -11.10 -9.87 4.65
C ILE A 188 -12.49 -9.79 4.03
N SER A 189 -12.58 -9.38 2.76
CA SER A 189 -13.86 -9.27 2.07
C SER A 189 -14.61 -10.60 1.93
N GLN A 190 -13.88 -11.73 1.96
CA GLN A 190 -14.44 -13.08 1.88
C GLN A 190 -14.77 -13.69 3.25
N LYS A 191 -14.32 -13.08 4.35
CA LYS A 191 -14.56 -13.63 5.69
C LYS A 191 -16.05 -13.58 6.05
N PRO A 192 -16.61 -14.67 6.63
CA PRO A 192 -17.99 -14.68 7.10
C PRO A 192 -18.35 -13.50 8.01
N ALA A 193 -17.46 -13.16 8.96
CA ALA A 193 -17.64 -12.05 9.89
C ALA A 193 -17.69 -10.65 9.24
N PHE A 194 -17.30 -10.55 7.97
CA PHE A 194 -17.27 -9.29 7.21
C PHE A 194 -18.26 -9.30 6.05
N GLN A 195 -19.06 -10.35 5.83
CA GLN A 195 -19.96 -10.42 4.67
C GLN A 195 -20.97 -9.27 4.63
N SER A 196 -21.54 -8.91 5.79
CA SER A 196 -22.47 -7.79 5.95
C SER A 196 -21.81 -6.42 6.05
N CYS A 197 -20.48 -6.36 6.15
CA CYS A 197 -19.74 -5.11 6.27
C CYS A 197 -19.74 -4.33 4.95
N THR A 198 -19.70 -2.99 5.06
CA THR A 198 -19.53 -2.10 3.91
C THR A 198 -18.15 -2.25 3.29
N LYS A 199 -17.93 -1.69 2.09
CA LYS A 199 -16.61 -1.66 1.45
C LYS A 199 -15.59 -0.94 2.33
N GLU A 200 -15.96 0.17 2.95
CA GLU A 200 -15.12 0.95 3.85
C GLU A 200 -14.69 0.16 5.09
N GLN A 201 -15.60 -0.65 5.64
CA GLN A 201 -15.30 -1.52 6.78
C GLN A 201 -14.35 -2.65 6.39
N LYS A 202 -14.56 -3.26 5.21
CA LYS A 202 -13.66 -4.27 4.64
C LYS A 202 -12.28 -3.71 4.31
N LEU A 203 -12.21 -2.50 3.77
CA LEU A 203 -10.97 -1.76 3.53
C LEU A 203 -10.17 -1.59 4.82
N LYS A 204 -10.83 -1.12 5.89
CA LYS A 204 -10.19 -0.97 7.20
C LYS A 204 -9.67 -2.30 7.74
N GLY A 205 -10.44 -3.37 7.61
CA GLY A 205 -10.00 -4.71 7.97
C GLY A 205 -8.80 -5.19 7.16
N GLY A 206 -8.75 -4.89 5.86
CA GLY A 206 -7.60 -5.20 5.00
C GLY A 206 -6.34 -4.44 5.43
N ILE A 207 -6.47 -3.18 5.85
CA ILE A 207 -5.36 -2.39 6.41
C ILE A 207 -4.89 -2.99 7.75
N ALA A 208 -5.80 -3.44 8.62
CA ALA A 208 -5.41 -4.12 9.87
C ALA A 208 -4.68 -5.44 9.60
N ALA A 209 -5.20 -6.22 8.65
CA ALA A 209 -4.62 -7.49 8.22
C ALA A 209 -3.23 -7.31 7.60
N TYR A 210 -2.93 -6.17 6.97
CA TYR A 210 -1.58 -5.87 6.47
C TYR A 210 -0.51 -5.93 7.58
N ASN A 211 -0.82 -5.45 8.78
CA ASN A 211 0.12 -5.49 9.90
C ASN A 211 0.29 -6.89 10.51
N MET A 212 -0.75 -7.70 10.46
CA MET A 212 -0.96 -8.72 11.48
C MET A 212 -1.45 -10.07 10.93
N GLY A 213 -1.64 -10.13 9.60
CA GLY A 213 -2.29 -11.22 8.90
C GLY A 213 -3.82 -11.14 9.05
N ASP A 214 -4.54 -11.60 8.04
CA ASP A 214 -6.00 -11.63 8.12
C ASP A 214 -6.46 -12.54 9.27
N GLY A 215 -5.73 -13.63 9.58
CA GLY A 215 -6.05 -14.63 10.58
C GLY A 215 -6.47 -14.11 11.95
N ASN A 216 -5.94 -12.96 12.39
CA ASN A 216 -6.33 -12.35 13.67
C ASN A 216 -7.17 -11.07 13.56
N VAL A 217 -7.69 -10.77 12.36
CA VAL A 217 -8.81 -9.85 12.17
C VAL A 217 -10.11 -10.66 12.18
N HIS A 218 -10.76 -10.69 13.35
CA HIS A 218 -11.93 -11.55 13.61
C HIS A 218 -13.28 -10.87 13.38
N SER A 219 -13.36 -9.54 13.57
CA SER A 219 -14.59 -8.75 13.41
C SER A 219 -14.26 -7.28 13.18
N TYR A 220 -15.21 -6.50 12.68
CA TYR A 220 -15.01 -5.06 12.47
C TYR A 220 -14.90 -4.26 13.78
N ASP A 221 -15.73 -4.57 14.78
CA ASP A 221 -15.77 -3.81 16.04
C ASP A 221 -14.45 -3.90 16.83
N LYS A 222 -13.72 -5.00 16.62
CA LYS A 222 -12.41 -5.27 17.25
C LYS A 222 -11.29 -5.41 16.23
N VAL A 223 -11.40 -4.70 15.10
CA VAL A 223 -10.52 -4.86 13.93
C VAL A 223 -9.03 -4.72 14.25
N ASP A 224 -8.67 -3.88 15.23
CA ASP A 224 -7.28 -3.61 15.61
C ASP A 224 -6.84 -4.32 16.91
N GLU A 225 -7.68 -5.14 17.56
CA GLU A 225 -7.41 -5.72 18.90
C GLU A 225 -6.06 -6.44 19.00
N ASN A 226 -5.63 -7.09 17.90
CA ASN A 226 -4.38 -7.84 17.83
C ASN A 226 -3.27 -7.11 17.04
N THR A 227 -3.53 -5.90 16.54
CA THR A 227 -2.53 -5.16 15.76
C THR A 227 -1.48 -4.51 16.65
N THR A 228 -0.36 -4.13 16.05
CA THR A 228 0.70 -3.39 16.75
C THR A 228 0.15 -2.10 17.33
N GLY A 229 0.19 -1.97 18.67
CA GLY A 229 -0.34 -0.80 19.36
C GLY A 229 -1.86 -0.81 19.57
N GLY A 230 -2.57 -1.82 19.08
CA GLY A 230 -4.02 -1.91 19.17
C GLY A 230 -4.74 -0.85 18.34
N ASP A 231 -4.07 -0.28 17.33
CA ASP A 231 -4.54 0.92 16.62
C ASP A 231 -4.13 1.01 15.14
N TYR A 232 -3.58 -0.05 14.56
CA TYR A 232 -2.87 0.06 13.28
C TYR A 232 -3.76 0.62 12.16
N SER A 233 -4.92 0.00 11.90
CA SER A 233 -5.81 0.47 10.84
C SER A 233 -6.47 1.80 11.18
N ASN A 234 -6.76 2.06 12.45
CA ASN A 234 -7.26 3.36 12.89
C ASN A 234 -6.24 4.47 12.60
N ASP A 235 -5.00 4.34 13.06
CA ASP A 235 -3.96 5.33 12.83
C ASP A 235 -3.67 5.51 11.34
N VAL A 236 -3.45 4.43 10.59
CA VAL A 236 -3.21 4.50 9.13
C VAL A 236 -4.36 5.21 8.41
N THR A 237 -5.62 4.89 8.75
CA THR A 237 -6.79 5.55 8.15
C THR A 237 -6.76 7.07 8.40
N ALA A 238 -6.47 7.49 9.63
CA ALA A 238 -6.42 8.91 9.98
C ALA A 238 -5.24 9.61 9.28
N ARG A 239 -4.07 8.96 9.16
CA ARG A 239 -2.95 9.50 8.36
C ARG A 239 -3.33 9.62 6.89
N ALA A 240 -4.03 8.64 6.33
CA ALA A 240 -4.54 8.67 4.97
C ALA A 240 -5.56 9.79 4.74
N HIS A 241 -6.46 10.06 5.70
CA HIS A 241 -7.35 11.24 5.65
C HIS A 241 -6.55 12.53 5.49
N TRP A 242 -5.50 12.69 6.29
CA TRP A 242 -4.63 13.86 6.22
C TRP A 242 -3.92 13.98 4.86
N TYR A 243 -3.31 12.90 4.38
CA TYR A 243 -2.64 12.91 3.07
C TYR A 243 -3.62 13.18 1.93
N LYS A 244 -4.84 12.65 2.00
CA LYS A 244 -5.86 12.90 0.99
C LYS A 244 -6.23 14.38 0.93
N GLN A 245 -6.38 15.05 2.07
CA GLN A 245 -6.81 16.44 2.16
C GLN A 245 -5.70 17.45 1.87
N HIS A 246 -4.45 17.14 2.22
CA HIS A 246 -3.36 18.12 2.27
C HIS A 246 -2.19 17.82 1.34
N PHE A 247 -2.06 16.58 0.85
CA PHE A 247 -0.88 16.16 0.11
C PHE A 247 -1.18 15.72 -1.33
N PHE A 248 -2.25 14.97 -1.55
CA PHE A 248 -2.68 14.51 -2.88
C PHE A 248 -3.84 15.31 -3.48
N ASN A 249 -4.41 16.24 -2.71
CA ASN A 249 -5.45 17.16 -3.18
C ASN A 249 -4.90 18.17 -4.18
#